data_AF-A0AA91DK16-F1
#
_entry.id   AF-A0AA91DK16-F1
#
_cell.length_a   1.000
_cell.length_b   1.000
_cell.length_c   1.000
_cell.angle_alpha   90.00
_cell.angle_beta   90.00
_cell.angle_gamma   90.00
#
_symmetry.space_group_name_H-M   'P 1'
#
loop_
_entity.id
_entity.type
_entity.pdbx_description
1 polymer ?
#
loop_
_entity_poly.entity_id
_entity_poly.type
_entity_poly.pdbx_seq_one_letter_code
_entity_poly.pdbx_strand_id
1 'polypeptide(L)'
;MSNTTDIVSAFGSGISAIAACVAAIGVWYAKDQLKTSRELAQLSFEDALAKEYRELAGQLSKKALMGESLTDTEYEDAFDELYRYVDLTNEQISLRARGRITPEVWCSWLEGIKSNLALPAFARAWAEIKERSSGFEELRHLEQDSFSTDPKKWR
;
A
#
# COMPACT_ATOMS: atom_id res chain seq x y z
N MET A 1 29.74 -63.50 6.90
CA MET A 1 28.72 -62.72 6.17
C MET A 1 28.28 -61.49 6.97
N SER A 2 29.19 -60.77 7.65
CA SER A 2 28.86 -59.60 8.49
C SER A 2 29.25 -58.29 7.81
N ASN A 3 30.44 -58.22 7.18
CA ASN A 3 30.96 -56.96 6.62
C ASN A 3 30.17 -56.40 5.43
N THR A 4 29.50 -57.21 4.63
CA THR A 4 28.75 -56.74 3.44
C THR A 4 27.46 -56.02 3.82
N THR A 5 26.81 -56.42 4.92
CA THR A 5 25.53 -55.83 5.38
C THR A 5 25.75 -54.46 6.03
N ASP A 6 26.82 -54.31 6.80
CA ASP A 6 27.17 -53.05 7.47
C ASP A 6 27.56 -51.96 6.46
N ILE A 7 28.34 -52.33 5.42
CA ILE A 7 28.74 -51.41 4.34
C ILE A 7 27.50 -50.92 3.57
N VAL A 8 26.59 -51.80 3.19
CA VAL A 8 25.36 -51.43 2.45
C VAL A 8 24.44 -50.54 3.28
N SER A 9 24.32 -50.78 4.60
CA SER A 9 23.54 -49.90 5.49
C SER A 9 24.17 -48.52 5.68
N ALA A 10 25.50 -48.43 5.77
CA ALA A 10 26.22 -47.17 5.87
C ALA A 10 26.09 -46.34 4.57
N PHE A 11 26.18 -46.97 3.40
CA PHE A 11 25.95 -46.31 2.11
C PHE A 11 24.51 -45.82 1.94
N GLY A 12 23.51 -46.61 2.36
CA GLY A 12 22.10 -46.22 2.33
C GLY A 12 21.81 -44.99 3.21
N SER A 13 22.34 -44.99 4.44
CA SER A 13 22.18 -43.86 5.38
C SER A 13 22.86 -42.57 4.89
N GLY A 14 24.03 -42.67 4.25
CA GLY A 14 24.75 -41.54 3.66
C GLY A 14 23.99 -40.89 2.49
N ILE A 15 23.40 -41.69 1.60
CA ILE A 15 22.60 -41.20 0.48
C ILE A 15 21.33 -40.49 0.98
N SER A 16 20.65 -41.07 1.98
CA SER A 16 19.45 -40.45 2.57
C SER A 16 19.76 -39.13 3.28
N ALA A 17 20.89 -39.04 3.98
CA ALA A 17 21.33 -37.79 4.61
C ALA A 17 21.65 -36.70 3.58
N ILE A 18 22.34 -37.05 2.48
CA ILE A 18 22.63 -36.12 1.38
C ILE A 18 21.34 -35.64 0.72
N ALA A 19 20.39 -36.54 0.44
CA ALA A 19 19.09 -36.18 -0.12
C ALA A 19 18.31 -35.22 0.79
N ALA A 20 18.32 -35.45 2.11
CA ALA A 20 17.68 -34.56 3.08
C ALA A 20 18.34 -33.18 3.11
N CYS A 21 19.67 -33.09 3.04
CA CYS A 21 20.39 -31.82 2.94
C CYS A 21 20.02 -31.05 1.66
N VAL A 22 19.97 -31.72 0.51
CA VAL A 22 19.57 -31.11 -0.78
C VAL A 22 18.11 -30.60 -0.71
N ALA A 23 17.20 -31.40 -0.15
CA ALA A 23 15.81 -30.99 0.03
C ALA A 23 15.68 -29.77 0.95
N ALA A 24 16.43 -29.72 2.05
CA ALA A 24 16.43 -28.58 2.97
C ALA A 24 16.95 -27.29 2.31
N ILE A 25 18.02 -27.38 1.51
CA ILE A 25 18.53 -26.25 0.71
C ILE A 25 17.46 -25.81 -0.30
N GLY A 26 16.78 -26.74 -0.97
CA GLY A 26 15.69 -26.44 -1.89
C GLY A 26 14.53 -25.70 -1.23
N VAL A 27 14.08 -26.14 -0.05
CA VAL A 27 13.03 -25.46 0.73
C VAL A 27 13.47 -24.05 1.16
N TRP A 28 14.72 -23.90 1.59
CA TRP A 28 15.28 -22.60 1.95
C TRP A 28 15.30 -21.64 0.74
N TYR A 29 15.75 -22.12 -0.42
CA TYR A 29 15.73 -21.33 -1.66
C TYR A 29 14.30 -20.96 -2.08
N ALA A 30 13.36 -21.90 -2.02
CA ALA A 30 11.95 -21.64 -2.33
C ALA A 30 11.34 -20.60 -1.38
N LYS A 31 11.69 -20.62 -0.09
CA LYS A 31 11.27 -19.61 0.87
C LYS A 31 11.80 -18.22 0.51
N ASP A 32 13.08 -18.12 0.13
CA ASP A 32 13.70 -16.86 -0.27
C ASP A 32 13.09 -16.31 -1.57
N GLN A 33 12.83 -17.20 -2.54
CA GLN A 33 12.14 -16.87 -3.77
C GLN A 33 10.71 -16.36 -3.53
N LEU A 34 9.94 -17.01 -2.65
CA LEU A 34 8.58 -16.57 -2.28
C LEU A 34 8.60 -15.19 -1.62
N LYS A 35 9.59 -14.94 -0.76
CA LYS A 35 9.77 -13.63 -0.12
C LYS A 35 10.02 -12.55 -1.17
N THR A 36 10.98 -12.77 -2.06
CA THR A 36 11.32 -11.83 -3.15
C THR A 36 10.12 -11.60 -4.08
N SER A 37 9.40 -12.67 -4.44
CA SER A 37 8.20 -12.57 -5.29
C SER A 37 7.09 -11.73 -4.63
N ARG A 38 6.90 -11.87 -3.32
CA ARG A 38 5.95 -11.05 -2.55
C ARG A 38 6.36 -9.58 -2.54
N GLU A 39 7.65 -9.28 -2.34
CA GLU A 39 8.17 -7.91 -2.34
C GLU A 39 7.99 -7.24 -3.70
N LEU A 40 8.31 -7.94 -4.80
CA LEU A 40 8.08 -7.45 -6.16
C LEU A 40 6.58 -7.22 -6.45
N ALA A 41 5.71 -8.15 -6.03
CA ALA A 41 4.26 -7.99 -6.19
C ALA A 41 3.73 -6.78 -5.41
N GLN A 42 4.27 -6.51 -4.22
CA GLN A 42 3.92 -5.34 -3.42
C GLN A 42 4.36 -4.04 -4.09
N LEU A 43 5.60 -3.96 -4.57
CA LEU A 43 6.10 -2.78 -5.29
C LEU A 43 5.29 -2.51 -6.57
N SER A 44 5.01 -3.55 -7.36
CA SER A 44 4.18 -3.41 -8.56
C SER A 44 2.76 -2.94 -8.25
N PHE A 45 2.21 -3.31 -7.08
CA PHE A 45 0.91 -2.83 -6.62
C PHE A 45 0.95 -1.36 -6.22
N GLU A 46 2.00 -0.94 -5.50
CA GLU A 46 2.23 0.46 -5.13
C GLU A 46 2.41 1.36 -6.37
N ASP A 47 3.14 0.88 -7.38
CA ASP A 47 3.32 1.58 -8.66
C ASP A 47 2.00 1.74 -9.43
N ALA A 48 1.11 0.74 -9.37
CA ALA A 48 -0.20 0.80 -9.99
C ALA A 48 -1.08 1.89 -9.33
N LEU A 49 -1.08 1.98 -8.00
CA LEU A 49 -1.78 3.04 -7.27
C LEU A 49 -1.19 4.43 -7.54
N ALA A 50 0.14 4.52 -7.64
CA ALA A 50 0.79 5.78 -8.01
C ALA A 50 0.41 6.22 -9.43
N LYS A 51 0.20 5.27 -10.35
CA LYS A 51 -0.29 5.56 -11.70
C LYS A 51 -1.75 6.03 -11.68
N GLU A 52 -2.62 5.35 -10.94
CA GLU A 52 -4.03 5.74 -10.78
C GLU A 52 -4.15 7.16 -10.20
N TYR A 53 -3.36 7.49 -9.18
CA TYR A 53 -3.27 8.86 -8.65
C TYR A 53 -2.84 9.87 -9.73
N ARG A 54 -1.82 9.57 -10.55
CA ARG A 54 -1.36 10.48 -11.60
C ARG A 54 -2.42 10.70 -12.68
N GLU A 55 -3.15 9.66 -13.05
CA GLU A 55 -4.25 9.75 -14.01
C GLU A 55 -5.38 10.63 -13.47
N LEU A 56 -5.77 10.44 -12.21
CA LEU A 56 -6.74 11.28 -11.53
C LEU A 56 -6.25 12.73 -11.39
N ALA A 57 -5.00 12.92 -10.97
CA ALA A 57 -4.40 14.24 -10.81
C ALA A 57 -4.33 15.02 -12.12
N GLY A 58 -4.21 14.33 -13.26
CA GLY A 58 -4.28 14.93 -14.58
C GLY A 58 -5.67 15.49 -14.95
N GLN A 59 -6.71 15.08 -14.23
CA GLN A 59 -8.09 15.53 -14.43
C GLN A 59 -8.52 16.63 -13.45
N LEU A 60 -7.83 16.74 -12.30
CA LEU A 60 -8.11 17.76 -11.30
C LEU A 60 -7.93 19.19 -11.85
N SER A 61 -8.74 20.11 -11.35
CA SER A 61 -8.61 21.53 -11.66
C SER A 61 -7.20 22.03 -11.32
N LYS A 62 -6.52 22.61 -12.31
CA LYS A 62 -5.19 23.20 -12.12
C LYS A 62 -5.20 24.31 -11.07
N LYS A 63 -6.27 25.12 -11.04
CA LYS A 63 -6.46 26.16 -10.03
C LYS A 63 -6.51 25.56 -8.62
N ALA A 64 -7.27 24.48 -8.45
CA ALA A 64 -7.33 23.75 -7.18
C ALA A 64 -5.95 23.22 -6.76
N LEU A 65 -5.21 22.59 -7.68
CA LEU A 65 -3.87 22.06 -7.43
C LEU A 65 -2.82 23.15 -7.11
N MET A 66 -3.00 24.37 -7.65
CA MET A 66 -2.14 25.52 -7.36
C MET A 66 -2.54 26.27 -6.08
N GLY A 67 -3.57 25.81 -5.37
CA GLY A 67 -4.06 26.44 -4.14
C GLY A 67 -4.87 27.71 -4.38
N GLU A 68 -5.30 27.98 -5.61
CA GLU A 68 -6.23 29.06 -5.91
C GLU A 68 -7.63 28.70 -5.40
N SER A 69 -8.39 29.72 -4.98
CA SER A 69 -9.79 29.53 -4.64
C SER A 69 -10.62 29.39 -5.92
N LEU A 70 -11.46 28.36 -5.96
CA LEU A 70 -12.45 28.18 -7.03
C LEU A 70 -13.70 29.02 -6.70
N THR A 71 -14.28 29.63 -7.73
CA THR A 71 -15.66 30.13 -7.65
C THR A 71 -16.64 28.98 -7.42
N ASP A 72 -17.87 29.26 -7.01
CA ASP A 72 -18.85 28.20 -6.75
C ASP A 72 -19.13 27.34 -7.98
N THR A 73 -19.25 27.95 -9.17
CA THR A 73 -19.42 27.20 -10.42
C THR A 73 -18.19 26.36 -10.76
N GLU A 74 -16.98 26.90 -10.64
CA GLU A 74 -15.74 26.13 -10.88
C GLU A 74 -15.57 24.99 -9.88
N TYR A 75 -16.03 25.18 -8.65
CA TYR A 75 -16.01 24.17 -7.62
C TYR A 75 -17.02 23.05 -7.91
N GLU A 76 -18.25 23.39 -8.29
CA GLU A 76 -19.27 22.41 -8.72
C GLU A 76 -18.75 21.57 -9.89
N ASP A 77 -18.13 22.20 -10.89
CA ASP A 77 -17.55 21.51 -12.05
C ASP A 77 -16.36 20.61 -11.70
N ALA A 78 -15.64 20.89 -10.60
CA ALA A 78 -14.46 20.13 -10.17
C ALA A 78 -14.75 19.14 -9.02
N PHE A 79 -15.98 19.15 -8.49
CA PHE A 79 -16.30 18.42 -7.26
C PHE A 79 -16.17 16.90 -7.46
N ASP A 80 -16.56 16.37 -8.62
CA ASP A 80 -16.47 14.93 -8.91
C ASP A 80 -15.02 14.44 -8.84
N GLU A 81 -14.07 15.17 -9.43
CA GLU A 81 -12.65 14.85 -9.38
C GLU A 81 -12.10 14.95 -7.95
N LEU A 82 -12.52 15.97 -7.18
CA LEU A 82 -12.13 16.14 -5.77
C LEU A 82 -12.68 15.01 -4.90
N TYR A 83 -13.91 14.55 -5.15
CA TYR A 83 -14.50 13.39 -4.50
C TYR A 83 -13.71 12.13 -4.81
N ARG A 84 -13.38 11.87 -6.09
CA ARG A 84 -12.53 10.73 -6.48
C ARG A 84 -11.16 10.76 -5.80
N TYR A 85 -10.60 11.96 -5.58
CA TYR A 85 -9.35 12.10 -4.84
C TYR A 85 -9.48 11.68 -3.36
N VAL A 86 -10.57 12.11 -2.71
CA VAL A 86 -10.87 11.71 -1.33
C VAL A 86 -11.10 10.21 -1.21
N ASP A 87 -11.81 9.62 -2.17
CA ASP A 87 -12.07 8.18 -2.23
C ASP A 87 -10.77 7.35 -2.39
N LEU A 88 -9.94 7.72 -3.37
CA LEU A 88 -8.63 7.09 -3.56
C LEU A 88 -7.76 7.24 -2.31
N THR A 89 -7.76 8.43 -1.69
CA THR A 89 -7.03 8.69 -0.45
C THR A 89 -7.49 7.75 0.66
N ASN A 90 -8.80 7.56 0.84
CA ASN A 90 -9.33 6.66 1.86
C ASN A 90 -8.93 5.20 1.61
N GLU A 91 -9.01 4.72 0.36
CA GLU A 91 -8.55 3.36 0.03
C GLU A 91 -7.04 3.20 0.27
N GLN A 92 -6.21 4.18 -0.09
CA GLN A 92 -4.76 4.16 0.18
C GLN A 92 -4.46 4.03 1.68
N ILE A 93 -5.19 4.74 2.53
CA ILE A 93 -5.07 4.64 3.99
C ILE A 93 -5.50 3.24 4.46
N SER A 94 -6.62 2.73 3.95
CA SER A 94 -7.10 1.37 4.27
C SER A 94 -6.12 0.27 3.84
N LEU A 95 -5.45 0.44 2.70
CA LEU A 95 -4.40 -0.45 2.22
C LEU A 95 -3.16 -0.39 3.11
N ARG A 96 -2.79 0.80 3.61
CA ARG A 96 -1.72 0.94 4.59
C ARG A 96 -2.08 0.24 5.90
N ALA A 97 -3.30 0.41 6.41
CA ALA A 97 -3.77 -0.27 7.62
C ALA A 97 -3.67 -1.80 7.48
N ARG A 98 -4.01 -2.34 6.31
CA ARG A 98 -3.86 -3.78 5.97
C ARG A 98 -2.42 -4.23 5.69
N GLY A 99 -1.44 -3.34 5.78
CA GLY A 99 -0.03 -3.64 5.56
C GLY A 99 0.34 -3.92 4.10
N ARG A 100 -0.48 -3.48 3.14
CA ARG A 100 -0.24 -3.64 1.69
C ARG A 100 0.64 -2.55 1.09
N ILE A 101 0.82 -1.44 1.82
CA ILE A 101 1.69 -0.33 1.45
C ILE A 101 2.92 -0.34 2.37
N THR A 102 4.12 -0.23 1.80
CA THR A 102 5.40 -0.11 2.51
C THR A 102 5.47 1.18 3.31
N PRO A 103 6.21 1.22 4.44
CA PRO A 103 6.36 2.44 5.22
C PRO A 103 7.00 3.58 4.41
N GLU A 104 7.94 3.26 3.52
CA GLU A 104 8.64 4.23 2.68
C GLU A 104 7.67 4.95 1.73
N VAL A 105 6.83 4.18 1.01
CA VAL A 105 5.82 4.75 0.10
C VAL A 105 4.75 5.49 0.88
N TRP A 106 4.30 4.94 2.01
CA TRP A 106 3.30 5.59 2.86
C TRP A 106 3.74 6.97 3.36
N CYS A 107 4.99 7.12 3.80
CA CYS A 107 5.50 8.43 4.24
C CYS A 107 5.40 9.48 3.13
N SER A 108 5.74 9.11 1.89
CA SER A 108 5.62 10.01 0.73
C SER A 108 4.16 10.38 0.46
N TRP A 109 3.27 9.39 0.47
CA TRP A 109 1.83 9.61 0.24
C TRP A 109 1.20 10.48 1.32
N LEU A 110 1.53 10.24 2.59
CA LEU A 110 1.02 11.01 3.72
C LEU A 110 1.33 12.50 3.59
N GLU A 111 2.55 12.86 3.19
CA GLU A 111 2.93 14.25 2.97
C GLU A 111 2.17 14.88 1.79
N GLY A 112 1.94 14.12 0.71
CA GLY A 112 1.10 14.56 -0.40
C GLY A 112 -0.36 14.76 -0.01
N ILE A 113 -0.92 13.84 0.78
CA ILE A 113 -2.30 13.90 1.29
C ILE A 113 -2.48 15.14 2.17
N LYS A 114 -1.58 15.37 3.14
CA LYS A 114 -1.58 16.57 3.99
C LYS A 114 -1.54 17.85 3.15
N SER A 115 -0.63 17.89 2.18
CA SER A 115 -0.42 19.08 1.34
C SER A 115 -1.67 19.39 0.50
N ASN A 116 -2.25 18.37 -0.15
CA ASN A 116 -3.44 18.55 -0.97
C ASN A 116 -4.66 18.93 -0.11
N LEU A 117 -4.92 18.25 1.00
CA LEU A 117 -6.07 18.56 1.87
C LEU A 117 -5.97 19.94 2.54
N ALA A 118 -4.78 20.53 2.62
CA ALA A 118 -4.60 21.91 3.06
C ALA A 118 -4.97 22.95 1.98
N LEU A 119 -5.12 22.56 0.71
CA LEU A 119 -5.51 23.47 -0.36
C LEU A 119 -7.01 23.82 -0.27
N PRO A 120 -7.42 25.07 -0.60
CA PRO A 120 -8.79 25.54 -0.35
C PRO A 120 -9.89 24.67 -0.95
N ALA A 121 -9.74 24.26 -2.21
CA ALA A 121 -10.74 23.45 -2.91
C ALA A 121 -10.88 22.04 -2.31
N PHE A 122 -9.75 21.42 -1.93
CA PHE A 122 -9.73 20.09 -1.31
C PHE A 122 -10.28 20.12 0.11
N ALA A 123 -9.90 21.14 0.90
CA ALA A 123 -10.43 21.35 2.25
C ALA A 123 -11.97 21.54 2.21
N ARG A 124 -12.46 22.35 1.27
CA ARG A 124 -13.90 22.55 1.04
C ARG A 124 -14.59 21.24 0.66
N ALA A 125 -14.05 20.50 -0.31
CA ALA A 125 -14.60 19.21 -0.73
C ALA A 125 -14.63 18.20 0.43
N TRP A 126 -13.55 18.11 1.20
CA TRP A 126 -13.50 17.21 2.34
C TRP A 126 -14.53 17.57 3.42
N ALA A 127 -14.71 18.86 3.74
CA ALA A 127 -15.75 19.30 4.65
C ALA A 127 -17.16 18.92 4.15
N GLU A 128 -17.44 19.18 2.88
CA GLU A 128 -18.74 18.86 2.25
C GLU A 128 -19.03 17.36 2.22
N ILE A 129 -18.03 16.53 1.89
CA ILE A 129 -18.15 15.07 1.92
C ILE A 129 -18.44 14.60 3.36
N LYS A 130 -17.75 15.18 4.35
CA LYS A 130 -17.94 14.81 5.75
C LYS A 130 -19.35 15.10 6.25
N GLU A 131 -19.97 16.18 5.76
CA GLU A 131 -21.34 16.56 6.09
C GLU A 131 -22.38 15.66 5.40
N ARG A 132 -22.10 15.21 4.17
CA ARG A 132 -23.05 14.46 3.35
C ARG A 132 -23.00 12.95 3.52
N SER A 133 -21.90 12.40 4.02
CA SER A 133 -21.70 10.96 4.13
C SER A 133 -21.04 10.59 5.46
N SER A 134 -21.48 9.49 6.07
CA SER A 134 -20.78 8.90 7.22
C SER A 134 -19.60 8.02 6.83
N GLY A 135 -19.31 7.82 5.54
CA GLY A 135 -18.18 7.01 5.08
C GLY A 135 -16.81 7.67 5.29
N PHE A 136 -15.77 7.09 4.67
CA PHE A 136 -14.38 7.55 4.71
C PHE A 136 -13.75 7.51 6.11
N GLU A 137 -14.00 6.42 6.84
CA GLU A 137 -13.56 6.24 8.23
C GLU A 137 -12.03 6.32 8.37
N GLU A 138 -11.29 5.78 7.41
CA GLU A 138 -9.83 5.80 7.44
C GLU A 138 -9.27 7.22 7.32
N LEU A 139 -9.79 8.05 6.41
CA LEU A 139 -9.36 9.44 6.32
C LEU A 139 -9.81 10.26 7.53
N ARG A 140 -11.01 10.00 8.07
CA ARG A 140 -11.48 10.64 9.31
C ARG A 140 -10.58 10.33 10.50
N HIS A 141 -10.22 9.06 10.68
CA HIS A 141 -9.31 8.64 11.76
C HIS A 141 -7.94 9.30 11.58
N LEU A 142 -7.41 9.35 10.35
CA LEU A 142 -6.13 10.01 10.08
C LEU A 142 -6.16 11.52 10.39
N GLU A 143 -7.24 12.21 10.00
CA GLU A 143 -7.44 13.63 10.29
C GLU A 143 -7.58 13.88 11.79
N GLN A 144 -8.34 13.05 12.52
CA GLN A 144 -8.49 13.13 13.98
C GLN A 144 -7.15 13.01 14.70
N ASP A 145 -6.28 12.13 14.21
CA ASP A 145 -4.92 11.95 14.71
C ASP A 145 -3.94 13.00 14.16
N SER A 146 -4.43 14.06 13.52
CA SER A 146 -3.63 15.14 12.92
C SER A 146 -2.54 14.62 11.98
N PHE A 147 -2.85 13.54 11.25
CA PHE A 147 -1.95 12.88 10.29
C PHE A 147 -0.60 12.45 10.91
N SER A 148 -0.59 12.13 12.21
CA SER A 148 0.63 11.79 12.97
C SER A 148 0.82 10.28 13.17
N THR A 149 -0.25 9.51 13.07
CA THR A 149 -0.26 8.06 13.26
C THR A 149 -0.09 7.30 11.96
N ASP A 150 0.64 6.20 12.03
CA ASP A 150 0.75 5.25 10.93
C ASP A 150 -0.46 4.31 10.94
N PRO A 151 -1.29 4.25 9.87
CA PRO A 151 -2.48 3.42 9.82
C PRO A 151 -2.23 1.94 10.08
N LYS A 152 -1.02 1.45 9.79
CA LYS A 152 -0.61 0.06 10.09
C LYS A 152 -0.61 -0.25 11.60
N LYS A 153 -0.63 0.78 12.45
CA LYS A 153 -0.70 0.67 13.91
C LYS A 153 -2.13 0.79 14.45
N TRP A 154 -3.11 1.12 13.62
CA TRP A 154 -4.52 1.11 14.01
C TRP A 154 -4.93 -0.34 14.27
N ARG A 155 -5.51 -0.59 15.44
CA ARG A 155 -5.91 -1.92 15.90
C ARG A 155 -7.35 -2.21 15.55
#